data_AF-A0AAE3YQN8-F1
#
_entry.id   AF-A0AAE3YQN8-F1
#
_cell.length_a   1.000
_cell.length_b   1.000
_cell.length_c   1.000
_cell.angle_alpha   90.00
_cell.angle_beta   90.00
_cell.angle_gamma   90.00
#
_symmetry.space_group_name_H-M   'P 1'
#
loop_
_entity.id
_entity.type
_entity.pdbx_description
1 polymer ?
#
loop_
_entity_poly.entity_id
_entity_poly.type
_entity_poly.pdbx_seq_one_letter_code
_entity_poly.pdbx_strand_id
1 'polypeptide(L)' 'MAALRRTGRQVDGEVLARIWPTHHENVHFYGTHSVDIGGELAQLDTDGYRPLRMAETGGAGS' A
#
# COMPACT_ATOMS: atom_id res chain seq x y z
N MET A 1 7.24 12.73 -7.00
CA MET A 1 6.57 11.60 -6.29
C MET A 1 7.55 10.63 -5.63
N ALA A 2 8.67 10.26 -6.28
CA ALA A 2 9.70 9.38 -5.69
C ALA A 2 10.26 9.84 -4.32
N ALA A 3 10.34 11.16 -4.08
CA ALA A 3 10.80 11.70 -2.80
C ALA A 3 9.88 11.34 -1.61
N LEU A 4 8.56 11.42 -1.79
CA LEU A 4 7.57 11.07 -0.75
C LEU A 4 7.63 9.59 -0.36
N ARG A 5 7.94 8.72 -1.33
CA ARG A 5 8.19 7.30 -1.08
C ARG A 5 9.47 7.08 -0.30
N ARG A 6 10.55 7.77 -0.68
CA ARG A 6 11.86 7.66 -0.03
C ARG A 6 11.87 8.18 1.41
N THR A 7 11.07 9.19 1.73
CA THR A 7 10.96 9.71 3.10
C THR A 7 10.20 8.76 4.02
N GLY A 8 9.39 7.85 3.47
CA GLY A 8 8.50 7.00 4.25
C GLY A 8 7.46 7.80 5.04
N ARG A 9 6.76 7.14 5.96
CA ARG A 9 5.87 7.76 6.94
C ARG A 9 6.21 7.22 8.32
N GLN A 10 6.28 8.09 9.33
CA GLN A 10 6.38 7.64 10.72
C GLN A 10 5.10 6.89 11.10
N VAL A 11 5.26 5.67 11.59
CA VAL A 11 4.17 4.79 12.03
C VAL A 11 4.39 4.48 13.50
N ASP A 12 3.32 4.54 14.28
CA ASP A 12 3.33 4.23 15.71
C ASP A 12 3.84 2.80 15.97
N GLY A 13 4.63 2.63 17.03
CA GLY A 13 5.18 1.35 17.45
C GLY A 13 4.10 0.30 17.78
N GLU A 14 2.95 0.71 18.31
CA GLU A 14 1.83 -0.20 18.58
C GLU A 14 1.20 -0.75 17.29
N VAL A 15 1.12 0.07 16.25
CA VAL A 15 0.64 -0.35 14.92
C VAL A 15 1.65 -1.28 14.27
N LEU A 16 2.94 -0.97 14.40
CA LEU A 16 4.01 -1.85 13.92
C LEU A 16 3.96 -3.20 14.64
N ALA A 17 3.77 -3.24 15.97
CA ALA A 17 3.72 -4.47 16.74
C ALA A 17 2.66 -5.47 16.25
N ARG A 18 1.57 -4.99 15.62
CA ARG A 18 0.52 -5.86 15.06
C ARG A 18 0.93 -6.57 13.77
N ILE A 19 1.84 -5.99 12.99
CA ILE A 19 2.37 -6.59 11.76
C ILE A 19 3.66 -7.40 12.02
N TRP A 20 4.09 -7.52 13.28
CA TRP A 20 5.30 -8.27 13.61
C TRP A 20 5.17 -9.75 13.19
N PRO A 21 6.28 -10.39 12.79
CA PRO A 21 6.28 -11.79 12.34
C PRO A 21 5.67 -12.77 13.36
N THR A 22 5.70 -12.45 14.64
CA THR A 22 5.14 -13.29 15.72
C THR A 22 3.62 -13.16 15.89
N HIS A 23 2.99 -12.16 15.26
CA HIS A 23 1.54 -11.92 15.29
C HIS A 23 0.89 -12.04 13.91
N HIS A 24 1.54 -12.70 12.94
CA HIS A 24 0.95 -12.87 11.61
C HIS A 24 -0.25 -13.83 11.68
N GLU A 25 -1.42 -13.37 11.27
CA GLU A 25 -2.50 -14.27 10.87
C GLU A 25 -2.11 -14.91 9.52
N ASN A 26 -2.44 -16.18 9.32
CA ASN A 26 -2.17 -16.84 8.05
C ASN A 26 -3.06 -16.24 6.95
N VAL A 27 -2.44 -15.56 5.99
CA VAL A 27 -3.15 -15.13 4.78
C VAL A 27 -3.20 -16.32 3.82
N HIS A 28 -4.33 -17.00 3.79
CA HIS A 28 -4.54 -18.14 2.90
C HIS A 28 -5.12 -17.71 1.55
N PHE A 29 -4.41 -18.03 0.48
CA PHE A 29 -4.90 -17.91 -0.89
C PHE A 29 -5.32 -19.30 -1.38
N TYR A 30 -6.60 -19.47 -1.73
CA TYR A 30 -7.15 -20.75 -2.20
C TYR A 30 -7.69 -20.61 -3.63
N GLY A 31 -7.50 -21.65 -4.44
CA GLY A 31 -7.98 -21.69 -5.82
C GLY A 31 -7.05 -21.00 -6.82
N THR A 32 -7.57 -20.69 -8.01
CA THR A 32 -6.81 -20.02 -9.08
C THR A 32 -7.04 -18.51 -9.02
N HIS A 33 -5.96 -17.75 -8.84
CA HIS A 33 -5.97 -16.30 -8.94
C HIS A 33 -5.36 -15.88 -10.28
N SER A 34 -6.19 -15.36 -11.19
CA SER A 34 -5.73 -14.80 -12.46
C SER A 34 -5.46 -13.31 -12.31
N VAL A 35 -4.37 -12.83 -12.90
CA VAL A 35 -3.98 -11.42 -12.89
C VAL A 35 -3.74 -10.96 -14.33
N ASP A 36 -4.41 -9.89 -14.73
CA ASP A 36 -4.14 -9.22 -16.01
C ASP A 36 -2.86 -8.39 -15.90
N ILE A 37 -1.72 -9.02 -16.19
CA ILE A 37 -0.42 -8.36 -16.10
C ILE A 37 -0.34 -7.10 -16.97
N GLY A 38 -0.97 -7.11 -18.16
CA GLY A 38 -0.93 -5.95 -19.07
C GLY A 38 -1.66 -4.74 -18.48
N GLY A 39 -2.89 -4.96 -18.00
CA GLY A 39 -3.67 -3.92 -17.33
C GLY A 39 -3.03 -3.43 -16.03
N GLU A 40 -2.36 -4.31 -15.28
CA GLU A 40 -1.67 -3.94 -14.05
C GLU A 40 -0.42 -3.09 -14.31
N LEU A 41 0.37 -3.43 -15.35
CA LEU A 41 1.54 -2.65 -15.75
C LEU A 41 1.16 -1.27 -16.32
N ALA A 42 0.03 -1.17 -17.02
CA ALA A 42 -0.46 0.10 -17.56
C ALA A 42 -0.81 1.16 -16.50
N GLN A 43 -0.98 0.74 -15.23
CA GLN A 43 -1.30 1.63 -14.11
C GLN A 43 -0.05 2.20 -13.40
N LEU A 44 1.16 1.86 -13.88
CA LEU A 44 2.43 2.29 -13.30
C LEU A 44 2.97 3.52 -14.03
N ASP A 45 3.66 4.38 -13.28
CA ASP A 45 4.43 5.50 -13.82
C ASP A 45 5.77 5.05 -14.43
N THR A 46 6.53 5.97 -14.99
CA THR A 46 7.84 5.70 -15.61
C THR A 46 8.86 5.10 -14.63
N ASP A 47 8.70 5.34 -13.33
CA ASP A 47 9.54 4.79 -12.28
C ASP A 47 9.01 3.42 -11.78
N GLY A 48 7.93 2.90 -12.38
CA GLY A 48 7.33 1.61 -12.05
C GLY A 48 6.40 1.65 -10.83
N TYR A 49 5.96 2.82 -10.38
CA TYR A 49 5.08 2.95 -9.23
C TYR A 49 3.66 3.34 -9.63
N ARG A 50 2.67 2.86 -8.87
CA ARG A 50 1.31 3.41 -8.95
C ARG A 50 1.32 4.88 -8.51
N PRO A 51 0.45 5.75 -9.02
CA PRO A 51 0.27 7.09 -8.46
C PRO A 51 -0.05 7.05 -6.96
N LEU A 52 0.51 7.98 -6.17
CA LEU A 52 0.14 8.10 -4.76
C LEU A 52 -1.33 8.51 -4.66
N ARG A 53 -2.13 7.78 -3.87
CA ARG A 53 -3.48 8.20 -3.53
C ARG A 53 -3.37 9.50 -2.73
N MET A 54 -3.85 10.61 -3.29
CA MET A 54 -4.03 11.82 -2.51
C MET A 54 -5.13 11.51 -1.50
N ALA A 55 -4.81 11.53 -0.22
CA ALA A 55 -5.85 11.48 0.80
C ALA A 55 -6.71 12.72 0.59
N GLU A 56 -8.00 12.54 0.28
CA GLU A 56 -8.97 13.60 0.51
C GLU A 56 -8.84 13.93 1.99
N THR A 57 -8.37 15.16 2.27
CA THR A 57 -8.33 15.65 3.63
C THR A 57 -9.80 15.74 4.01
N GLY A 58 -10.29 14.75 4.77
CA GLY A 58 -11.64 14.78 5.32
C GLY A 58 -11.81 16.13 5.98
N GLY A 59 -12.64 16.98 5.37
CA GLY A 59 -12.99 18.26 5.94
C GLY A 59 -13.49 18.01 7.36
N ALA A 60 -12.86 18.66 8.32
CA ALA A 60 -13.49 18.88 9.60
C ALA A 60 -14.81 19.60 9.31
N GLY A 61 -15.91 18.83 9.34
CA GLY A 61 -17.24 19.36 9.48
C GLY A 61 -17.30 20.06 10.84
N SER A 62 -17.34 21.38 10.75
CA SER A 62 -17.78 22.37 11.73
C SER A 62 -18.97 21.92 12.58
#